data_AF-A0A9D4VYV7-F1
#
_entry.id   AF-A0A9D4VYV7-F1
#
_cell.length_a   1.000
_cell.length_b   1.000
_cell.length_c   1.000
_cell.angle_alpha   90.00
_cell.angle_beta   90.00
_cell.angle_gamma   90.00
#
_symmetry.space_group_name_H-M   'P 1'
#
loop_
_entity.id
_entity.type
_entity.pdbx_description
1 polymer ?
#
loop_
_entity_poly.entity_id
_entity_poly.type
_entity_poly.pdbx_seq_one_letter_code
_entity_poly.pdbx_strand_id
1 'polypeptide(L)'
;MWFNIQNSTDVGLKEFSVPQNAYRAVLEVYVSFHENDEFWYSNPPNEYLSANNITNSPGNGPFREVLVTLDDKVVGSVWPFTVIYTGGVNPLLWRPITGIGSFDLPS
;
A
#
# COMPACT_ATOMS: atom_id res chain seq x y z
N MET A 1 -5.19 -13.61 1.35
CA MET A 1 -4.71 -13.38 2.73
C MET A 1 -4.24 -11.95 2.77
N TRP A 2 -4.53 -11.23 3.87
CA TRP A 2 -4.20 -9.82 4.00
C TRP A 2 -3.20 -9.61 5.13
N PHE A 3 -2.25 -8.72 4.91
CA PHE A 3 -1.29 -8.27 5.92
C PHE A 3 -1.49 -6.78 6.11
N ASN A 4 -1.57 -6.34 7.36
CA ASN A 4 -1.53 -4.92 7.69
C ASN A 4 -0.07 -4.52 7.86
N ILE A 5 0.44 -3.64 6.99
CA ILE A 5 1.83 -3.17 7.01
C ILE A 5 1.85 -1.78 7.62
N GLN A 6 2.45 -1.65 8.80
CA GLN A 6 2.40 -0.39 9.57
C GLN A 6 3.52 0.59 9.22
N ASN A 7 4.70 0.08 8.85
CA ASN A 7 5.88 0.89 8.58
C ASN A 7 6.89 0.14 7.70
N SER A 8 7.99 0.79 7.31
CA SER A 8 9.00 0.25 6.40
C SER A 8 9.81 -0.94 6.94
N THR A 9 9.70 -1.26 8.23
CA THR A 9 10.38 -2.43 8.85
C THR A 9 9.42 -3.59 9.09
N ASP A 10 8.12 -3.40 8.84
CA ASP A 10 7.10 -4.41 9.06
C ASP A 10 7.10 -5.44 7.92
N VAL A 11 6.90 -6.70 8.27
CA VAL A 11 6.97 -7.83 7.34
C VAL A 11 5.78 -8.76 7.56
N GLY A 12 4.90 -8.80 6.57
CA GLY A 12 3.84 -9.81 6.47
C GLY A 12 4.41 -11.14 5.95
N LEU A 13 4.38 -12.19 6.78
CA LEU A 13 4.91 -13.50 6.42
C LEU A 13 3.83 -14.58 6.40
N LYS A 14 3.89 -15.46 5.40
CA LYS A 14 3.09 -16.68 5.36
C LYS A 14 3.86 -17.83 4.71
N GLU A 15 3.92 -18.95 5.44
CA GLU A 15 4.41 -20.21 4.89
C GLU A 15 3.33 -20.93 4.09
N PHE A 16 3.74 -21.54 2.98
CA PHE A 16 2.93 -22.42 2.15
C PHE A 16 3.79 -23.53 1.58
N SER A 17 3.18 -24.65 1.21
CA SER A 17 3.84 -25.77 0.54
C SER A 17 3.30 -25.90 -0.87
N VAL A 18 4.20 -25.98 -1.85
CA VAL A 18 3.83 -26.21 -3.25
C VAL A 18 3.77 -27.71 -3.50
N PRO A 19 2.66 -28.26 -4.03
CA PRO A 19 2.57 -29.67 -4.38
C PRO A 19 3.66 -30.10 -5.37
N GLN A 20 4.22 -31.29 -5.19
CA GLN A 20 5.34 -31.78 -6.01
C GLN A 20 5.01 -31.92 -7.50
N ASN A 21 3.73 -32.07 -7.85
CA ASN A 21 3.23 -32.16 -9.22
C ASN A 21 2.77 -30.81 -9.80
N ALA A 22 3.04 -29.68 -9.12
CA ALA A 22 2.71 -28.36 -9.64
C ALA A 22 3.60 -28.02 -10.85
N TYR A 23 2.98 -27.74 -12.00
CA TYR A 23 3.70 -27.31 -13.21
C TYR A 23 3.95 -25.79 -13.23
N ARG A 24 3.13 -25.01 -12.51
CA ARG A 24 3.21 -23.55 -12.43
C ARG A 24 2.58 -23.05 -11.13
N ALA A 25 3.26 -22.12 -10.47
CA ALA A 25 2.71 -21.30 -9.40
C ALA A 25 2.70 -19.84 -9.86
N VAL A 26 1.66 -19.09 -9.50
CA VAL A 26 1.54 -17.66 -9.77
C VAL A 26 1.27 -16.97 -8.44
N LEU A 27 2.07 -15.96 -8.13
CA LEU A 27 1.86 -15.09 -6.99
C LEU A 27 1.28 -13.77 -7.49
N GLU A 28 0.13 -13.41 -6.96
CA GLU A 28 -0.54 -12.14 -7.23
C GLU A 28 -0.56 -11.30 -5.96
N VAL A 29 -0.21 -10.03 -6.09
CA VAL A 29 -0.05 -9.11 -4.95
C VAL A 29 -0.93 -7.90 -5.19
N TYR A 30 -1.79 -7.62 -4.22
CA TYR A 30 -2.63 -6.45 -4.16
C TYR A 30 -2.21 -5.60 -2.96
N VAL A 31 -2.16 -4.28 -3.16
CA VAL A 31 -1.82 -3.32 -2.13
C VAL A 31 -2.97 -2.34 -2.01
N SER A 32 -3.61 -2.33 -0.83
CA SER A 32 -4.65 -1.37 -0.47
C SER A 32 -4.12 -0.43 0.60
N PHE A 33 -4.35 0.87 0.45
CA PHE A 33 -3.92 1.90 1.40
C PHE A 33 -5.11 2.47 2.17
N HIS A 34 -4.90 2.71 3.46
CA HIS A 34 -5.93 3.07 4.45
C HIS A 34 -5.38 4.07 5.46
N GLU A 35 -6.29 4.71 6.20
CA GLU A 35 -5.97 5.70 7.24
C GLU A 35 -5.03 6.81 6.71
N ASN A 36 -3.87 6.99 7.34
CA ASN A 36 -2.85 7.96 6.95
C ASN A 36 -2.30 7.74 5.54
N ASP A 37 -2.34 6.50 5.06
CA ASP A 37 -1.89 6.16 3.71
C ASP A 37 -3.02 6.24 2.68
N GLU A 38 -4.27 6.50 3.06
CA GLU A 38 -5.34 6.79 2.09
C GLU A 38 -4.98 8.01 1.19
N PHE A 39 -4.24 8.96 1.75
CA PHE A 39 -3.83 10.22 1.10
C PHE A 39 -2.31 10.33 0.90
N TRP A 40 -1.59 9.22 0.98
CA TRP A 40 -0.12 9.13 0.99
C TRP A 40 0.60 9.97 -0.08
N TYR A 41 0.05 10.04 -1.29
CA TYR A 41 0.57 10.82 -2.42
C TYR A 41 0.66 12.33 -2.15
N SER A 42 -0.03 12.81 -1.12
CA SER A 42 0.03 14.20 -0.64
C SER A 42 0.89 14.39 0.60
N ASN A 43 1.45 13.31 1.16
CA ASN A 43 2.22 13.39 2.38
C ASN A 43 3.56 14.10 2.13
N PRO A 44 3.96 15.03 3.02
CA PRO A 44 5.26 15.68 2.92
C PRO A 44 6.42 14.73 3.27
N PRO A 45 7.64 14.98 2.75
CA PRO A 45 8.84 14.30 3.22
C PRO A 45 9.11 14.57 4.70
N ASN A 46 9.77 13.63 5.38
CA ASN A 46 10.06 13.74 6.81
C ASN A 46 11.03 14.90 7.12
N GLU A 47 11.92 15.24 6.19
CA GLU A 47 12.83 16.38 6.28
C GLU A 47 12.09 17.71 6.31
N TYR A 48 10.98 17.82 5.56
CA TYR A 48 10.14 19.01 5.59
C TYR A 48 9.42 19.15 6.93
N LEU A 49 8.91 18.05 7.48
CA LEU A 49 8.25 18.04 8.78
C LEU A 49 9.21 18.44 9.90
N SER A 50 10.43 17.87 9.91
CA SER A 50 11.44 18.18 10.92
C SER A 50 11.93 19.63 10.83
N ALA A 51 12.17 20.16 9.62
CA ALA A 51 12.58 21.54 9.42
C ALA A 51 11.54 22.58 9.89
N ASN A 52 10.26 22.21 9.89
CA ASN A 52 9.15 23.10 10.26
C ASN A 52 8.53 22.79 11.64
N ASN A 53 9.11 21.87 12.42
CA ASN A 53 8.56 21.40 13.69
C ASN A 53 7.09 20.96 13.61
N ILE A 54 6.70 20.29 12.52
CA ILE A 54 5.35 19.77 12.30
C ILE A 54 5.28 18.33 12.81
N THR A 55 4.39 18.06 13.76
CA THR A 55 4.24 16.71 14.37
C THR A 55 2.91 16.03 14.05
N ASN A 56 1.93 16.78 13.54
CA ASN A 56 0.58 16.27 13.25
C ASN A 56 0.36 15.98 11.76
N SER A 57 1.31 15.29 11.13
CA SER A 57 1.21 14.87 9.72
C SER A 57 1.86 13.49 9.57
N PRO A 58 1.30 12.59 8.73
CA PRO A 58 1.83 11.24 8.59
C PRO A 58 3.27 11.15 8.07
N GLY A 59 3.68 12.12 7.24
CA GLY A 59 5.00 12.13 6.62
C GLY A 59 5.25 10.97 5.65
N ASN A 60 6.51 10.54 5.56
CA ASN A 60 7.03 9.47 4.70
C ASN A 60 7.00 9.76 3.19
N GLY A 61 6.64 10.98 2.79
CA GLY A 61 6.61 11.40 1.38
C GLY A 61 5.58 10.66 0.53
N PRO A 62 5.54 10.97 -0.78
CA PRO A 62 4.51 10.48 -1.71
C PRO A 62 4.85 9.15 -2.38
N PHE A 63 5.91 8.46 -1.97
CA PHE A 63 6.35 7.19 -2.58
C PHE A 63 6.14 6.01 -1.63
N ARG A 64 5.67 4.89 -2.17
CA ARG A 64 5.49 3.61 -1.47
C ARG A 64 6.00 2.52 -2.39
N GLU A 65 6.70 1.58 -1.78
CA GLU A 65 7.16 0.37 -2.44
C GLU A 65 6.91 -0.79 -1.49
N VAL A 66 6.28 -1.83 -2.03
CA VAL A 66 6.11 -3.11 -1.33
C VAL A 66 7.06 -4.10 -2.00
N LEU A 67 7.99 -4.63 -1.22
CA LEU A 67 8.89 -5.68 -1.65
C LEU A 67 8.28 -7.04 -1.35
N VAL A 68 8.42 -7.97 -2.29
CA VAL A 68 7.92 -9.34 -2.17
C VAL A 68 9.12 -10.28 -2.15
N THR A 69 9.24 -11.05 -1.07
CA THR A 69 10.32 -12.01 -0.88
C THR A 69 9.78 -13.44 -0.79
N LEU A 70 10.49 -14.37 -1.41
CA LEU A 70 10.28 -15.81 -1.26
C LEU A 70 11.61 -16.43 -0.82
N ASP A 71 11.62 -17.09 0.33
CA ASP A 71 12.82 -17.69 0.94
C ASP A 71 14.00 -16.69 1.01
N ASP A 72 13.75 -15.52 1.60
CA ASP A 72 14.70 -14.40 1.74
C ASP A 72 15.26 -13.82 0.42
N LYS A 73 14.68 -14.17 -0.72
CA LYS A 73 15.04 -13.63 -2.04
C LYS A 73 13.94 -12.73 -2.56
N VAL A 74 14.31 -11.53 -3.00
CA VAL A 74 13.36 -10.60 -3.65
C VAL A 74 12.91 -11.20 -4.99
N VAL A 75 11.61 -11.41 -5.12
CA VAL A 75 10.96 -11.94 -6.34
C VAL A 75 10.15 -10.89 -7.09
N GLY A 76 9.89 -9.73 -6.46
CA GLY A 76 9.21 -8.62 -7.10
C GLY A 76 9.12 -7.39 -6.20
N SER A 77 8.75 -6.28 -6.81
CA SER A 77 8.37 -5.05 -6.12
C SER A 77 7.08 -4.50 -6.74
N VAL A 78 6.27 -3.84 -5.91
CA VAL A 78 5.02 -3.20 -6.33
C VAL A 78 5.04 -1.76 -5.86
N TRP A 79 4.81 -0.85 -6.80
CA TRP A 79 4.52 0.56 -6.52
C TRP A 79 3.02 0.75 -6.66
N PRO A 80 2.28 0.95 -5.56
CA PRO A 80 0.83 1.06 -5.63
C PRO A 80 0.43 2.26 -6.48
N PHE A 81 -0.57 2.05 -7.34
CA PHE A 81 -1.20 3.14 -8.08
C PHE A 81 -2.09 3.94 -7.14
N THR A 82 -2.04 5.26 -7.23
CA THR A 82 -2.88 6.13 -6.41
C THR A 82 -4.36 6.00 -6.80
N VAL A 83 -5.17 5.52 -5.87
CA VAL A 83 -6.63 5.48 -6.02
C VAL A 83 -7.24 6.58 -5.16
N ILE A 84 -7.99 7.48 -5.79
CA ILE A 84 -8.75 8.52 -5.09
C ILE A 84 -10.17 8.01 -4.88
N TYR A 85 -10.54 7.76 -3.63
CA TYR A 85 -11.90 7.36 -3.26
C TYR A 85 -12.91 8.50 -3.48
N THR A 86 -14.19 8.15 -3.54
CA THR A 86 -15.27 9.12 -3.75
C THR A 86 -15.31 10.15 -2.63
N GLY A 87 -15.06 11.42 -2.95
CA GLY A 87 -14.97 12.49 -1.95
C GLY A 87 -13.60 12.62 -1.27
N GLY A 88 -12.59 11.84 -1.66
CA GLY A 88 -11.25 11.85 -1.04
C GLY A 88 -10.49 13.18 -1.18
N VAL A 89 -10.69 13.91 -2.29
CA VAL A 89 -10.12 15.27 -2.44
C VAL A 89 -10.97 16.29 -1.70
N ASN A 90 -12.29 16.19 -1.84
CA ASN A 90 -13.26 17.04 -1.15
C ASN A 90 -14.56 16.25 -0.98
N PRO A 91 -15.08 16.09 0.26
CA PRO A 91 -16.33 15.36 0.50
C PRO A 91 -17.53 15.88 -0.32
N LEU A 92 -17.57 17.19 -0.63
CA LEU A 92 -18.63 17.80 -1.45
C LEU A 92 -18.57 17.40 -2.93
N LEU A 93 -17.46 16.81 -3.38
CA LEU A 93 -17.27 16.31 -4.73
C LEU A 93 -17.58 14.81 -4.84
N TRP A 94 -18.31 14.22 -3.90
CA TRP A 94 -18.73 12.82 -3.98
C TRP A 94 -19.43 12.51 -5.32
N ARG A 95 -19.13 11.34 -5.87
CA ARG A 95 -19.73 10.80 -7.09
C ARG A 95 -20.05 9.32 -6.88
N PRO A 96 -21.13 8.80 -7.49
CA PRO A 96 -21.45 7.37 -7.45
C PRO A 96 -20.49 6.52 -8.29
N ILE A 97 -19.75 7.16 -9.21
CA ILE A 97 -18.69 6.52 -9.99
C ILE A 97 -17.38 6.73 -9.24
N THR A 98 -16.76 5.63 -8.85
CA THR A 98 -15.51 5.60 -8.07
C THR A 98 -14.30 5.37 -8.97
N GLY A 99 -13.10 5.62 -8.43
CA GLY A 99 -11.83 5.37 -9.11
C GLY A 99 -11.60 3.89 -9.43
N ILE A 100 -10.86 3.62 -10.50
CA ILE A 100 -10.42 2.26 -10.84
C ILE A 100 -9.59 1.72 -9.67
N GLY A 101 -9.88 0.49 -9.24
CA GLY A 101 -9.21 -0.16 -8.10
C GLY A 101 -9.78 0.17 -6.72
N SER A 102 -10.81 1.02 -6.60
CA SER A 102 -11.37 1.38 -5.29
C SER A 102 -12.13 0.24 -4.58
N PHE A 103 -12.36 -0.87 -5.27
CA PHE A 103 -13.00 -2.06 -4.72
C PHE A 103 -11.98 -3.18 -4.41
N ASP A 104 -10.69 -2.95 -4.68
CA ASP A 104 -9.62 -3.91 -4.39
C ASP A 104 -9.20 -3.77 -2.92
N LEU A 105 -10.11 -4.17 -2.02
CA LEU A 105 -10.00 -3.97 -0.58
C LEU A 105 -9.93 -5.31 0.17
N PRO A 106 -9.32 -5.32 1.36
CA PRO A 106 -9.36 -6.47 2.25
C PRO A 106 -10.79 -6.86 2.64
N SER A 107 -11.07 -8.17 2.58
CA SER A 107 -12.33 -8.83 2.94
C SER A 107 -12.18 -9.70 4.18
#